data_AF-A0AAD7R5K4-F1
#
_entry.id   AF-A0AAD7R5K4-F1
#
_cell.length_a   1.000
_cell.length_b   1.000
_cell.length_c   1.000
_cell.angle_alpha   90.00
_cell.angle_beta   90.00
_cell.angle_gamma   90.00
#
_symmetry.space_group_name_H-M   'P 1'
#
loop_
_entity.id
_entity.type
_entity.pdbx_description
1 polymer ?
#
loop_
_entity_poly.entity_id
_entity_poly.type
_entity_poly.pdbx_seq_one_letter_code
_entity_poly.pdbx_strand_id
1 'polypeptide(L)'
;MDLHLNGLEEKVKSDRPREAVREMINETLGIELITIRNLTSSNLTISDHLAITMDIDIPTPLIKQKHSITFRNLKSINPSYLSSILADTISNSTVIQNASPTDLVNTYNDALSSCLNQFPPIKTKSVSFTHSVPWFTDQLHHLKSKGR
;
A
#
# COMPACT_ATOMS: atom_id res chain seq x y z
N MET A 1 39.17 52.35 24.24
CA MET A 1 39.52 51.76 22.94
C MET A 1 38.79 50.43 22.84
N ASP A 2 37.72 50.44 22.05
CA ASP A 2 37.04 49.27 21.48
C ASP A 2 38.04 48.49 20.57
N LEU A 3 37.90 47.24 20.09
CA LEU A 3 36.80 46.36 19.63
C LEU A 3 37.25 44.87 19.78
N HIS A 4 36.51 43.79 19.49
CA HIS A 4 35.07 43.40 19.58
C HIS A 4 34.91 41.92 19.11
N LEU A 5 33.75 41.27 19.33
CA LEU A 5 33.22 40.03 18.68
C LEU A 5 33.92 38.65 18.78
N ASN A 6 33.26 37.77 19.53
CA ASN A 6 32.67 36.46 19.16
C ASN A 6 33.48 35.29 18.54
N GLY A 7 33.19 34.09 19.07
CA GLY A 7 33.60 32.79 18.52
C GLY A 7 32.83 31.61 19.13
N LEU A 8 31.50 31.63 19.10
CA LEU A 8 30.67 30.42 19.28
C LEU A 8 30.74 29.57 18.01
N GLU A 9 30.92 28.25 18.13
CA GLU A 9 29.99 27.25 17.56
C GLU A 9 30.45 25.80 17.85
N GLU A 10 29.48 24.95 18.17
CA GLU A 10 29.66 23.50 18.33
C GLU A 10 30.07 22.81 17.03
N LYS A 11 30.86 21.74 17.13
CA LYS A 11 31.15 20.85 15.99
C LYS A 11 30.27 19.58 15.98
N VAL A 12 28.95 19.72 16.11
CA VAL A 12 28.00 18.59 15.97
C VAL A 12 27.78 18.25 14.48
N LYS A 13 28.71 17.45 13.92
CA LYS A 13 28.69 16.96 12.52
C LYS A 13 29.55 15.68 12.46
N SER A 14 29.11 14.53 11.95
CA SER A 14 27.85 14.18 11.28
C SER A 14 27.68 12.64 11.20
N ASP A 15 26.71 12.07 11.94
CA ASP A 15 26.24 10.68 11.70
C ASP A 15 24.79 10.60 11.17
N ARG A 16 24.13 11.76 10.99
CA ARG A 16 22.77 11.88 10.43
C ARG A 16 22.50 11.05 9.16
N PRO A 17 23.43 10.90 8.18
CA PRO A 17 23.14 10.09 6.99
C PRO A 17 22.97 8.59 7.29
N ARG A 18 23.67 8.06 8.30
CA ARG A 18 23.62 6.63 8.63
C ARG A 18 22.39 6.30 9.46
N GLU A 19 22.06 7.14 10.43
CA GLU A 19 20.83 6.96 11.21
C GLU A 19 19.58 7.23 10.38
N ALA A 20 19.56 8.23 9.49
CA ALA A 20 18.42 8.43 8.57
C ALA A 20 18.21 7.23 7.62
N VAL A 21 19.29 6.59 7.14
CA VAL A 21 19.17 5.37 6.33
C VAL A 21 18.73 4.17 7.17
N ARG A 22 19.16 4.06 8.43
CA ARG A 22 18.70 3.02 9.38
C ARG A 22 17.22 3.17 9.73
N GLU A 23 16.78 4.37 10.10
CA GLU A 23 15.36 4.67 10.36
C GLU A 23 14.51 4.36 9.12
N MET A 24 14.93 4.84 7.94
CA MET A 24 14.23 4.55 6.68
C MET A 24 14.15 3.04 6.38
N ILE A 25 15.18 2.24 6.70
CA ILE A 25 15.15 0.78 6.56
C ILE A 25 14.19 0.13 7.56
N ASN A 26 14.20 0.58 8.83
CA ASN A 26 13.33 0.06 9.88
C ASN A 26 11.84 0.36 9.58
N GLU A 27 11.53 1.58 9.13
CA GLU A 27 10.19 1.97 8.67
C GLU A 27 9.75 1.19 7.41
N THR A 28 10.67 0.95 6.47
CA THR A 28 10.33 0.32 5.18
C THR A 28 10.17 -1.20 5.26
N LEU A 29 10.86 -1.88 6.18
CA LEU A 29 10.78 -3.34 6.30
C LEU A 29 9.90 -3.85 7.45
N GLY A 30 9.52 -3.00 8.41
CA GLY A 30 8.73 -3.43 9.58
C GLY A 30 9.44 -4.47 10.45
N ILE A 31 10.77 -4.55 10.32
CA ILE A 31 11.63 -5.35 11.19
C ILE A 31 11.95 -4.46 12.38
N GLU A 32 11.10 -4.51 13.40
CA GLU A 32 11.49 -4.02 14.73
C GLU A 32 12.77 -4.78 15.15
N LEU A 33 13.76 -4.05 15.66
CA LEU A 33 15.07 -4.62 15.97
C LEU A 33 14.95 -5.69 17.07
N ILE A 34 15.42 -6.90 16.77
CA ILE A 34 15.60 -7.95 17.77
C ILE A 34 16.57 -7.42 18.85
N THR A 35 16.10 -7.36 20.09
CA THR A 35 16.94 -6.94 21.22
C THR A 35 17.44 -8.17 21.97
N ILE A 36 18.76 -8.29 22.10
CA ILE A 36 19.39 -9.38 22.86
C ILE A 36 19.78 -8.85 24.24
N ARG A 37 19.43 -9.61 25.29
CA ARG A 37 19.75 -9.32 26.69
C ARG A 37 20.43 -10.53 27.33
N ASN A 38 21.10 -10.29 28.46
CA ASN A 38 21.65 -11.35 29.33
C ASN A 38 22.49 -12.41 28.60
N LEU A 39 23.28 -12.00 27.60
CA LEU A 39 24.19 -12.88 26.88
C LEU A 39 25.31 -13.36 27.81
N THR A 40 25.30 -14.66 28.11
CA THR A 40 26.28 -15.33 28.97
C THR A 40 26.81 -16.60 28.31
N SER A 41 28.07 -16.96 28.61
CA SER A 41 28.63 -18.27 28.29
C SER A 41 28.91 -19.04 29.57
N SER A 42 28.66 -20.35 29.55
CA SER A 42 28.90 -21.25 30.67
C SER A 42 29.59 -22.53 30.19
N ASN A 43 30.58 -23.00 30.96
CA ASN A 43 31.20 -24.29 30.70
C ASN A 43 30.45 -25.36 31.49
N LEU A 44 29.74 -26.24 30.79
CA LEU A 44 28.95 -27.31 31.42
C LEU A 44 29.77 -28.59 31.64
N THR A 45 31.01 -28.67 31.18
CA THR A 45 31.93 -29.83 31.26
C THR A 45 31.44 -31.15 30.62
N ILE A 46 30.23 -31.16 30.06
CA ILE A 46 29.64 -32.29 29.30
C ILE A 46 30.03 -32.30 27.81
N SER A 47 30.70 -31.25 27.34
CA SER A 47 31.21 -31.07 25.97
C SER A 47 32.41 -30.12 26.02
N ASP A 48 33.22 -30.20 24.97
CA ASP A 48 34.27 -29.26 24.57
C ASP A 48 33.74 -27.86 24.16
N HIS A 49 32.42 -27.69 23.99
CA HIS A 49 31.79 -26.41 23.69
C HIS A 49 31.23 -25.68 24.92
N LEU A 50 31.29 -24.34 24.88
CA LEU A 50 30.60 -23.48 25.84
C LEU A 50 29.11 -23.40 25.52
N ALA A 51 28.25 -23.56 26.53
CA ALA A 51 26.83 -23.30 26.41
C ALA A 51 26.58 -21.79 26.46
N ILE A 52 25.99 -21.25 25.39
CA ILE A 52 25.61 -19.84 25.28
C ILE A 52 24.13 -19.71 25.69
N THR A 53 23.86 -18.78 26.60
CA THR A 53 22.51 -18.43 27.07
C THR A 53 22.28 -16.96 26.79
N MET A 54 21.10 -16.60 26.28
CA MET A 54 20.70 -15.21 26.08
C MET A 54 19.18 -15.09 26.04
N ASP A 55 18.67 -13.95 26.49
CA ASP A 55 17.27 -13.58 26.35
C ASP A 55 17.10 -12.80 25.03
N ILE A 56 16.06 -13.13 24.27
CA ILE A 56 15.78 -12.51 22.97
C ILE A 56 14.40 -11.89 23.03
N ASP A 57 14.33 -10.56 23.06
CA ASP A 57 13.07 -9.85 22.83
C ASP A 57 12.78 -9.88 21.32
N ILE A 58 11.86 -10.76 20.92
CA ILE A 58 11.34 -10.79 19.55
C ILE A 58 10.08 -9.92 19.51
N PRO A 59 10.12 -8.74 18.87
CA PRO A 59 8.97 -7.87 18.76
C PRO A 59 7.83 -8.54 17.97
N THR A 60 6.59 -8.29 18.40
CA THR A 60 5.41 -8.78 17.68
C THR A 60 5.21 -7.92 16.43
N PRO A 61 5.16 -8.47 15.22
CA PRO A 61 5.04 -7.67 14.01
C PRO A 61 3.77 -6.82 14.04
N LEU A 62 3.92 -5.52 13.77
CA LEU A 62 2.83 -4.55 13.78
C LEU A 62 1.61 -5.08 13.02
N ILE A 63 0.43 -4.98 13.65
CA ILE A 63 -0.83 -5.48 13.08
C ILE A 63 -1.07 -4.76 11.75
N LYS A 64 -0.93 -5.50 10.65
CA LYS A 64 -1.04 -4.99 9.29
C LYS A 64 -2.35 -4.23 9.12
N GLN A 65 -2.24 -2.98 8.67
CA GLN A 65 -3.38 -2.08 8.50
C GLN A 65 -4.45 -2.78 7.65
N LYS A 66 -5.67 -2.81 8.18
CA LYS A 66 -6.82 -3.35 7.45
C LYS A 66 -7.31 -2.29 6.48
N HIS A 67 -7.22 -2.58 5.19
CA HIS A 67 -7.74 -1.71 4.14
C HIS A 67 -9.17 -2.14 3.79
N SER A 68 -10.02 -1.16 3.52
CA SER A 68 -11.37 -1.39 3.01
C SER A 68 -11.31 -1.43 1.49
N ILE A 69 -11.64 -2.58 0.88
CA ILE A 69 -11.79 -2.69 -0.58
C ILE A 69 -13.25 -2.81 -0.96
N THR A 70 -13.66 -2.01 -1.94
CA THR A 70 -15.00 -2.01 -2.53
C THR A 70 -14.95 -2.67 -3.90
N PHE A 71 -15.74 -3.71 -4.14
CA PHE A 71 -15.76 -4.40 -5.44
C PHE A 71 -17.15 -4.90 -5.80
N ARG A 72 -17.47 -4.88 -7.11
CA ARG A 72 -18.64 -5.56 -7.67
C ARG A 72 -18.24 -6.97 -8.10
N ASN A 73 -19.00 -7.99 -7.71
CA ASN A 73 -18.72 -9.36 -8.15
C ASN A 73 -19.23 -9.60 -9.58
N LEU A 74 -18.48 -9.14 -10.58
CA LEU A 74 -18.85 -9.31 -11.99
C LEU A 74 -18.98 -10.79 -12.39
N LYS A 75 -18.27 -11.71 -11.70
CA LYS A 75 -18.33 -13.15 -11.97
C LYS A 75 -19.68 -13.80 -11.63
N SER A 76 -20.52 -13.17 -10.81
CA SER A 76 -21.88 -13.64 -10.52
C SER A 76 -22.97 -13.03 -11.41
N ILE A 77 -22.59 -12.19 -12.38
CA ILE A 77 -23.53 -11.63 -13.35
C ILE A 77 -23.70 -12.63 -14.50
N ASN A 78 -24.95 -12.93 -14.86
CA ASN A 78 -25.24 -13.73 -16.06
C ASN A 78 -24.93 -12.89 -17.32
N PRO A 79 -23.99 -13.31 -18.19
CA PRO A 79 -23.55 -12.50 -19.32
C PRO A 79 -24.65 -12.34 -20.39
N SER A 80 -25.49 -13.35 -20.60
CA SER A 80 -26.61 -13.28 -21.55
C SER A 80 -27.66 -12.26 -21.12
N TYR A 81 -27.97 -12.20 -19.81
CA TYR A 81 -28.92 -11.24 -19.25
C TYR A 81 -28.36 -9.81 -19.22
N LEU A 82 -27.07 -9.64 -18.91
CA LEU A 82 -26.41 -8.34 -19.04
C LEU A 82 -26.38 -7.88 -20.52
N SER A 83 -26.14 -8.79 -21.47
CA SER A 83 -26.16 -8.48 -22.90
C SER A 83 -27.55 -8.08 -23.41
N SER A 84 -28.63 -8.71 -22.93
CA SER A 84 -29.99 -8.31 -23.32
C SER A 84 -30.33 -6.92 -22.78
N ILE A 85 -30.09 -6.66 -21.48
CA ILE A 85 -30.36 -5.33 -20.90
C ILE A 85 -29.53 -4.24 -21.59
N LEU A 86 -28.26 -4.51 -21.95
CA LEU A 86 -27.44 -3.56 -22.69
C LEU A 86 -28.00 -3.27 -24.08
N ALA A 87 -28.39 -4.31 -24.83
CA ALA A 87 -28.99 -4.14 -26.14
C ALA A 87 -30.29 -3.32 -26.05
N ASP A 88 -31.19 -3.67 -25.12
CA ASP A 88 -32.43 -2.93 -24.88
C ASP A 88 -32.15 -1.48 -24.47
N THR A 89 -31.19 -1.23 -23.57
CA THR A 89 -30.84 0.11 -23.10
C THR A 89 -30.25 0.98 -24.22
N ILE A 90 -29.38 0.41 -25.06
CA ILE A 90 -28.76 1.12 -26.20
C ILE A 90 -29.79 1.36 -27.30
N SER A 91 -30.65 0.38 -27.61
CA SER A 91 -31.72 0.54 -28.61
C SER A 91 -32.82 1.52 -28.20
N ASN A 92 -33.08 1.66 -26.89
CA ASN A 92 -33.99 2.67 -26.35
C ASN A 92 -33.32 4.04 -26.12
N SER A 93 -31.99 4.12 -26.21
CA SER A 93 -31.26 5.40 -26.10
C SER A 93 -31.51 6.24 -27.35
N THR A 94 -31.82 7.52 -27.16
CA THR A 94 -32.03 8.45 -28.28
C THR A 94 -30.74 8.58 -29.09
N VAL A 95 -30.72 8.05 -30.31
CA VAL A 95 -29.56 8.16 -31.21
C VAL A 95 -29.38 9.63 -31.58
N ILE A 96 -28.34 10.25 -31.05
CA ILE A 96 -27.94 11.62 -31.41
C ILE A 96 -27.45 11.59 -32.86
N GLN A 97 -28.31 12.04 -33.78
CA GLN A 97 -27.92 12.26 -35.17
C GLN A 97 -26.79 13.30 -35.19
N ASN A 98 -25.71 13.00 -35.93
CA ASN A 98 -24.47 13.78 -35.99
C ASN A 98 -23.66 13.85 -34.66
N ALA A 99 -23.78 12.86 -33.78
CA ALA A 99 -22.92 12.74 -32.59
C ALA A 99 -21.42 12.73 -32.93
N SER A 100 -20.58 13.31 -32.07
CA SER A 100 -19.13 13.09 -32.17
C SER A 100 -18.77 11.67 -31.68
N PRO A 101 -17.60 11.12 -32.07
CA PRO A 101 -17.14 9.83 -31.55
C PRO A 101 -17.05 9.80 -30.02
N THR A 102 -16.71 10.93 -29.39
CA THR A 102 -16.67 11.09 -27.93
C THR A 102 -18.06 10.92 -27.30
N ASP A 103 -19.09 11.51 -27.90
CA ASP A 103 -20.46 11.43 -27.39
C ASP A 103 -21.04 10.02 -27.49
N LEU A 104 -20.70 9.28 -28.56
CA LEU A 104 -21.06 7.88 -28.72
C LEU A 104 -20.38 6.99 -27.66
N VAL A 105 -19.10 7.22 -27.39
CA VAL A 105 -18.36 6.49 -26.33
C VAL A 105 -18.93 6.80 -24.94
N ASN A 106 -19.24 8.06 -24.65
CA ASN A 106 -19.89 8.46 -23.40
C ASN A 106 -21.26 7.79 -23.24
N THR A 107 -22.11 7.86 -24.27
CA THR A 107 -23.44 7.22 -24.28
C THR A 107 -23.35 5.71 -24.00
N TYR A 108 -22.38 5.02 -24.61
CA TYR A 108 -22.13 3.60 -24.35
C TYR A 108 -21.67 3.35 -22.90
N ASN A 109 -20.72 4.14 -22.39
CA ASN A 109 -20.19 4.00 -21.04
C ASN A 109 -21.26 4.28 -19.97
N ASP A 110 -22.14 5.25 -20.20
CA ASP A 110 -23.25 5.62 -19.32
C ASP A 110 -24.33 4.52 -19.33
N ALA A 111 -24.70 4.00 -20.51
CA ALA A 111 -25.60 2.86 -20.64
C ALA A 111 -25.05 1.62 -19.92
N LEU A 112 -23.77 1.28 -20.12
CA LEU A 112 -23.08 0.18 -19.45
C LEU A 112 -23.05 0.37 -17.92
N SER A 113 -22.76 1.58 -17.45
CA SER A 113 -22.75 1.92 -16.02
C SER A 113 -24.13 1.79 -15.39
N SER A 114 -25.18 2.27 -16.08
CA SER A 114 -26.58 2.13 -15.68
C SER A 114 -26.99 0.66 -15.58
N CYS A 115 -26.68 -0.16 -16.60
CA CYS A 115 -26.92 -1.60 -16.59
C CYS A 115 -26.21 -2.28 -15.41
N LEU A 116 -24.92 -1.98 -15.21
CA LEU A 116 -24.13 -2.53 -14.09
C LEU A 116 -24.68 -2.13 -12.71
N ASN A 117 -25.36 -0.99 -12.59
CA ASN A 117 -25.97 -0.53 -11.35
C ASN A 117 -27.27 -1.25 -10.98
N GLN A 118 -27.94 -1.94 -11.92
CA GLN A 118 -29.08 -2.83 -11.60
C GLN A 118 -28.62 -4.15 -10.93
N PHE A 119 -27.36 -4.55 -11.14
CA PHE A 119 -26.78 -5.76 -10.54
C PHE A 119 -26.41 -5.56 -9.06
N PRO A 120 -26.33 -6.65 -8.25
CA PRO A 120 -26.18 -6.58 -6.80
C PRO A 120 -25.08 -5.63 -6.31
N PRO A 121 -25.31 -4.96 -5.17
CA PRO A 121 -24.52 -3.80 -4.75
C PRO A 121 -23.05 -4.12 -4.53
N ILE A 122 -22.24 -3.07 -4.63
CA ILE A 122 -20.80 -3.10 -4.38
C ILE A 122 -20.56 -3.65 -2.98
N LYS A 123 -19.77 -4.71 -2.87
CA LYS A 123 -19.44 -5.36 -1.61
C LYS A 123 -18.17 -4.74 -1.05
N THR A 124 -18.25 -4.28 0.20
CA THR A 124 -17.08 -3.84 0.97
C THR A 124 -16.50 -5.03 1.72
N LYS A 125 -15.20 -5.24 1.64
CA LYS A 125 -14.47 -6.21 2.48
C LYS A 125 -13.26 -5.54 3.13
N SER A 126 -13.06 -5.85 4.41
CA SER A 126 -11.82 -5.53 5.10
C SER A 126 -10.77 -6.59 4.75
N VAL A 127 -9.63 -6.17 4.22
CA VAL A 127 -8.50 -7.03 3.84
C VAL A 127 -7.20 -6.52 4.46
N SER A 128 -6.36 -7.44 4.89
CA SER A 128 -4.97 -7.15 5.31
C SER A 128 -4.03 -7.62 4.21
N PHE A 129 -3.19 -6.73 3.68
CA PHE A 129 -2.17 -7.12 2.71
C PHE A 129 -0.98 -7.74 3.42
N THR A 130 -0.65 -9.00 3.11
CA THR A 130 0.50 -9.70 3.70
C THR A 130 1.83 -9.02 3.34
N HIS A 131 1.85 -8.33 2.21
CA HIS A 131 2.95 -7.49 1.72
C HIS A 131 2.36 -6.11 1.36
N SER A 132 2.43 -5.15 2.27
CA SER A 132 2.41 -3.75 1.86
C SER A 132 3.65 -3.50 1.01
N VAL A 133 3.53 -2.81 -0.11
CA VAL A 133 4.67 -2.26 -0.86
C VAL A 133 4.77 -0.79 -0.44
N PRO A 134 5.57 -0.42 0.59
CA PRO A 134 5.53 0.93 1.17
C PRO A 134 5.99 1.98 0.15
N TRP A 135 6.84 1.56 -0.78
CA TRP A 135 7.31 2.34 -1.92
C TRP A 135 6.26 2.54 -3.02
N PHE A 136 5.15 1.78 -3.07
CA PHE A 136 4.12 1.95 -4.11
C PHE A 136 3.03 2.92 -3.63
N THR A 137 3.39 4.19 -3.60
CA THR A 137 2.52 5.29 -3.14
C THR A 137 1.43 5.64 -4.16
N ASP A 138 0.38 6.34 -3.70
CA ASP A 138 -0.67 6.87 -4.59
C ASP A 138 -0.11 7.77 -5.70
N GLN A 139 0.98 8.51 -5.42
CA GLN A 139 1.69 9.30 -6.44
C GLN A 139 2.27 8.43 -7.56
N LEU A 140 2.85 7.27 -7.24
CA LEU A 140 3.33 6.30 -8.23
C LEU A 140 2.17 5.60 -8.96
N HIS A 141 1.05 5.36 -8.27
CA HIS A 141 -0.17 4.86 -8.90
C HIS A 141 -0.70 5.85 -9.96
N HIS A 142 -0.74 7.15 -9.65
CA HIS A 142 -1.14 8.21 -10.58
C HIS A 142 -0.16 8.41 -11.75
N LEU A 143 1.16 8.34 -11.50
CA LEU A 143 2.16 8.41 -12.58
C LEU A 143 2.00 7.23 -13.55
N LYS A 144 1.81 6.02 -13.02
CA LYS A 144 1.55 4.82 -13.83
C LYS A 144 0.23 4.87 -14.59
N SER A 145 -0.80 5.57 -14.09
CA SER A 145 -2.06 5.74 -14.83
C SER A 145 -1.96 6.75 -15.98
N LYS A 146 -1.06 7.73 -15.90
CA LYS A 146 -0.82 8.72 -16.98
C LYS A 146 0.06 8.21 -18.13
N GLY A 147 0.79 7.11 -17.93
CA GLY A 147 1.67 6.50 -18.94
C GLY A 147 1.01 5.41 -19.80
N ARG A 148 -0.32 5.36 -19.84
CA ARG A 148 -1.14 4.44 -20.63
C ARG A 148 -2.11 5.23 -21.50
#